data_AF-A0A381UXF5-F1
#
_entry.id   AF-A0A381UXF5-F1
#
_cell.length_a   1.000
_cell.length_b   1.000
_cell.length_c   1.000
_cell.angle_alpha   90.00
_cell.angle_beta   90.00
_cell.angle_gamma   90.00
#
_symmetry.space_group_name_H-M   'P 1'
#
loop_
_entity.id
_entity.type
_entity.pdbx_description
1 polymer ?
#
loop_
_entity_poly.entity_id
_entity_poly.type
_entity_poly.pdbx_seq_one_letter_code
_entity_poly.pdbx_strand_id
1 'polypeptide(L)' 'SVPSGFTAGGLPTGLQIVGRRYDEATVLRVAGALEVAQSWAGLRPPI' A
#
# COMPACT_ATOMS: atom_id res chain seq x y z
N SER A 1 1.97 -1.00 7.04
CA SER A 1 1.78 0.01 5.96
C SER A 1 1.86 -0.70 4.63
N VAL A 2 1.31 -0.11 3.57
CA VAL A 2 1.36 -0.63 2.20
C VAL A 2 1.84 0.46 1.24
N PRO A 3 2.43 0.14 0.07
CA PRO A 3 2.71 1.14 -0.94
C PRO A 3 1.39 1.74 -1.47
N SER A 4 1.43 3.00 -1.88
CA SER A 4 0.24 3.70 -2.40
C SER A 4 0.47 4.42 -3.73
N GLY A 5 1.65 4.24 -4.34
CA GLY A 5 2.04 4.92 -5.57
C GLY A 5 3.29 5.76 -5.41
N PHE A 6 3.48 6.69 -6.36
CA PHE A 6 4.61 7.59 -6.42
C PHE A 6 4.11 9.03 -6.44
N THR A 7 4.88 9.95 -5.85
CA THR A 7 4.65 11.39 -6.03
C THR A 7 4.93 11.78 -7.48
N ALA A 8 4.51 12.98 -7.88
CA ALA A 8 4.85 13.55 -9.19
C ALA A 8 6.38 13.65 -9.43
N GLY A 9 7.17 13.72 -8.35
CA GLY A 9 8.64 13.72 -8.39
C GLY A 9 9.26 12.32 -8.37
N GLY A 10 8.48 11.25 -8.51
CA GLY A 10 9.00 9.87 -8.57
C GLY A 10 9.44 9.28 -7.23
N LEU A 11 9.01 9.85 -6.10
CA LEU A 11 9.29 9.29 -4.77
C LEU A 11 8.18 8.31 -4.36
N PRO A 12 8.52 7.12 -3.80
CA PRO A 12 7.52 6.18 -3.34
C PRO A 12 6.72 6.75 -2.16
N THR A 13 5.42 6.48 -2.14
CA THR A 13 4.50 6.87 -1.08
C THR A 13 3.93 5.63 -0.38
N GLY A 14 3.61 5.77 0.90
CA GLY A 14 3.01 4.72 1.71
C GLY A 14 1.70 5.15 2.35
N LEU A 15 0.79 4.19 2.51
CA LEU A 15 -0.47 4.34 3.22
C LEU A 15 -0.46 3.50 4.50
N GLN A 16 -0.90 4.11 5.60
CA GLN A 16 -1.07 3.43 6.87
C GLN A 16 -2.55 3.08 7.09
N ILE A 17 -2.82 1.80 7.31
CA ILE A 17 -4.15 1.28 7.64
C ILE A 17 -4.15 0.98 9.14
N VAL A 18 -5.13 1.51 9.87
CA VAL A 18 -5.29 1.29 11.32
C VAL A 18 -6.63 0.61 11.55
N GLY A 19 -6.59 -0.59 12.13
CA GLY A 19 -7.77 -1.37 12.48
C GLY A 19 -8.18 -1.21 13.94
N ARG A 20 -9.31 -1.82 14.30
CA ARG A 20 -9.71 -1.99 15.69
C ARG A 20 -8.77 -2.96 16.40
N ARG A 21 -8.74 -2.90 17.74
CA ARG A 21 -7.98 -3.85 18.57
C ARG A 21 -8.45 -5.29 18.26
N TYR A 22 -7.50 -6.18 17.96
CA TYR A 22 -7.75 -7.59 17.60
C TYR A 22 -8.54 -7.82 16.30
N ASP A 23 -8.52 -6.86 15.37
CA ASP A 23 -9.17 -6.96 14.05
C ASP A 23 -8.15 -6.88 12.91
N GLU A 24 -7.06 -7.65 13.03
CA GLU A 24 -5.99 -7.73 12.03
C GLU A 24 -6.50 -8.27 10.69
N ALA A 25 -7.50 -9.15 10.71
CA ALA A 25 -8.12 -9.70 9.51
C ALA A 25 -8.71 -8.61 8.60
N THR A 26 -9.36 -7.60 9.18
CA THR A 26 -9.87 -6.47 8.40
C THR A 26 -8.74 -5.63 7.82
N VAL A 27 -7.68 -5.37 8.59
CA VAL A 27 -6.50 -4.63 8.12
C VAL A 27 -5.87 -5.33 6.91
N LEU A 28 -5.67 -6.65 7.00
CA LEU A 28 -5.08 -7.45 5.92
C LEU A 28 -6.00 -7.53 4.69
N ARG A 29 -7.32 -7.62 4.88
CA ARG A 29 -8.27 -7.61 3.77
C ARG A 29 -8.26 -6.28 3.00
N VAL A 30 -8.13 -5.15 3.71
CA VAL A 30 -7.98 -3.83 3.08
C VAL A 30 -6.65 -3.74 2.33
N ALA A 31 -5.56 -4.20 2.93
CA ALA A 31 -4.25 -4.27 2.27
C ALA A 31 -4.32 -5.11 0.98
N GLY A 32 -4.92 -6.30 1.02
CA GLY A 32 -5.10 -7.16 -0.14
C GLY A 32 -5.98 -6.54 -1.24
N ALA A 33 -7.02 -5.79 -0.88
CA ALA A 33 -7.82 -5.06 -1.86
C ALA A 33 -7.03 -3.95 -2.56
N LEU A 34 -6.17 -3.25 -1.83
CA LEU A 34 -5.24 -2.27 -2.42
C LEU A 34 -4.19 -2.95 -3.30
N GLU A 35 -3.75 -4.16 -2.94
CA GLU A 35 -2.88 -4.96 -3.78
C GLU A 35 -3.57 -5.39 -5.09
N VAL A 36 -4.84 -5.76 -5.08
CA VAL A 36 -5.55 -6.07 -6.34
C VAL A 36 -5.69 -4.83 -7.24
N ALA A 37 -5.84 -3.64 -6.66
CA ALA A 37 -5.91 -2.38 -7.40
C ALA A 37 -4.53 -1.88 -7.93
N GLN A 38 -3.44 -2.56 -7.58
CA GLN A 38 -2.03 -2.20 -7.78
C GLN A 38 -1.70 -1.32 -9.02
N SER A 39 -1.67 0.00 -8.82
CA SER A 39 -1.12 0.92 -9.82
C SER A 39 0.42 1.04 -9.78
N TRP A 40 1.05 0.51 -8.72
CA TRP A 40 2.49 0.67 -8.45
C TRP A 40 3.32 -0.62 -8.60
N ALA A 41 2.70 -1.79 -8.81
CA ALA A 41 3.39 -3.09 -8.71
C ALA A 41 4.57 -3.29 -9.68
N GLY A 42 4.57 -2.59 -10.82
CA GLY A 42 5.64 -2.67 -11.81
C GLY A 42 6.78 -1.67 -11.59
N LEU A 43 6.64 -0.72 -10.66
CA LEU A 43 7.59 0.36 -10.47
C LEU A 43 8.66 -0.03 -9.47
N ARG A 44 9.92 -0.02 -9.89
CA ARG A 44 11.09 -0.32 -9.06
C ARG A 44 12.08 0.84 -9.11
N PRO A 45 12.60 1.31 -7.96
CA PRO A 45 13.69 2.28 -7.95
C PRO A 45 14.93 1.73 -8.67
N PRO A 46 15.73 2.59 -9.34
CA PRO A 46 17.05 2.20 -9.82
C PRO A 46 17.98 1.88 -8.63
N ILE A 47 18.90 0.94 -8.85
CA ILE A 47 19.95 0.58 -7.87
C ILE A 47 21.05 1.63 -7.78
#